data_AF-A0A090DJN5-F1
#
_entry.id   AF-A0A090DJN5-F1
#
_cell.length_a   1.000
_cell.length_b   1.000
_cell.length_c   1.000
_cell.angle_alpha   90.00
_cell.angle_beta   90.00
_cell.angle_gamma   90.00
#
_symmetry.space_group_name_H-M   'P 1'
#
loop_
_entity.id
_entity.type
_entity.pdbx_description
1 polymer ?
#
loop_
_entity_poly.entity_id
_entity_poly.type
_entity_poly.pdbx_seq_one_letter_code
_entity_poly.pdbx_strand_id
1 'polypeptide(L)'
;MSDNSAGLRFDTEGRAGLSGVSILSWTDGALSSMSSHWVLLGGGDVAGEPVSLESETIPVGNLGNGDRDEMFRLYERYYEATDQGRFERDLSEKNAVVVIRRNSDIVGFSTLAVGSLIVDGETVHYLFSGDTVLDASRWGDPVLLRAWFRAAGAVKAKVGEERLFWFSIMMGHRTFRILPNFFREFVPAIDGKDRSDLRLIRNQIAAARYGRFFDATSGLIDFGQSQGHLRREWASVEKTAERNRFAAFFLSANPAYYRGVELACLAEFNSANLKRYGATSFAEGLSDGR
;
A
#
# COMPACT_ATOMS: atom_id res chain seq x y z
N MET A 1 -46.17 -14.72 -11.50
CA MET A 1 -45.25 -15.72 -12.11
C MET A 1 -44.89 -15.22 -13.50
N SER A 2 -43.70 -14.64 -13.65
CA SER A 2 -42.95 -14.61 -14.91
C SER A 2 -41.57 -14.06 -14.59
N ASP A 3 -40.65 -15.00 -14.59
CA ASP A 3 -39.21 -14.97 -14.47
C ASP A 3 -38.54 -13.84 -15.29
N ASN A 4 -37.58 -13.14 -14.70
CA ASN A 4 -36.75 -12.13 -15.37
C ASN A 4 -35.27 -12.48 -15.12
N SER A 5 -34.77 -13.45 -15.88
CA SER A 5 -33.38 -13.87 -15.86
C SER A 5 -32.53 -12.96 -16.75
N ALA A 6 -31.93 -11.93 -16.14
CA ALA A 6 -30.86 -11.16 -16.77
C ALA A 6 -29.56 -11.99 -16.73
N GLY A 7 -29.21 -12.60 -17.86
CA GLY A 7 -27.99 -13.38 -18.04
C GLY A 7 -26.73 -12.51 -17.98
N LEU A 8 -25.79 -12.92 -17.12
CA LEU A 8 -24.40 -12.44 -17.10
C LEU A 8 -23.70 -12.81 -18.42
N ARG A 9 -23.25 -11.81 -19.18
CA ARG A 9 -22.30 -12.03 -20.30
C ARG A 9 -20.87 -11.89 -19.77
N PHE A 10 -20.08 -12.92 -20.01
CA PHE A 10 -18.65 -12.95 -19.71
C PHE A 10 -17.86 -12.66 -20.99
N ASP A 11 -16.93 -11.71 -20.94
CA ASP A 11 -15.91 -11.54 -21.98
C ASP A 11 -14.75 -12.51 -21.74
N THR A 12 -14.14 -12.96 -22.84
CA THR A 12 -13.16 -14.06 -22.92
C THR A 12 -11.82 -13.83 -22.23
N GLU A 13 -11.65 -12.73 -21.48
CA GLU A 13 -10.42 -12.41 -20.73
C GLU A 13 -10.58 -12.47 -19.19
N GLY A 14 -11.72 -12.92 -18.67
CA GLY A 14 -11.88 -13.16 -17.23
C GLY A 14 -11.84 -11.91 -16.35
N ARG A 15 -12.04 -10.71 -16.92
CA ARG A 15 -12.25 -9.48 -16.16
C ARG A 15 -13.66 -9.43 -15.59
N ALA A 16 -13.77 -9.36 -14.26
CA ALA A 16 -14.95 -8.79 -13.64
C ALA A 16 -14.95 -7.28 -13.94
N GLY A 17 -15.98 -6.77 -14.60
CA GLY A 17 -16.21 -5.33 -14.66
C GLY A 17 -16.31 -4.80 -13.23
N LEU A 18 -15.62 -3.70 -12.92
CA LEU A 18 -15.65 -3.02 -11.63
C LEU A 18 -17.03 -2.38 -11.39
N SER A 19 -18.08 -3.17 -11.18
CA SER A 19 -19.35 -2.65 -10.68
C SER A 19 -19.23 -2.46 -9.17
N GLY A 20 -18.94 -1.23 -8.72
CA GLY A 20 -19.01 -0.85 -7.30
C GLY A 20 -17.76 -0.20 -6.69
N VAL A 21 -16.65 -0.09 -7.44
CA VAL A 21 -15.48 0.70 -7.01
C VAL A 21 -15.41 1.96 -7.87
N SER A 22 -15.65 3.12 -7.25
CA SER A 22 -15.36 4.40 -7.88
C SER A 22 -13.90 4.74 -7.63
N ILE A 23 -13.08 4.71 -8.68
CA ILE A 23 -11.78 5.39 -8.66
C ILE A 23 -12.12 6.88 -8.75
N LEU A 24 -11.76 7.65 -7.73
CA LEU A 24 -11.94 9.09 -7.77
C LEU A 24 -11.04 9.64 -8.89
N SER A 25 -11.63 10.31 -9.88
CA SER A 25 -10.89 11.02 -10.91
C SER A 25 -10.35 12.32 -10.32
N TRP A 26 -9.03 12.39 -10.12
CA TRP A 26 -8.33 13.57 -9.62
C TRP A 26 -7.93 14.45 -10.81
N THR A 27 -8.39 15.70 -10.87
CA THR A 27 -7.86 16.68 -11.83
C THR A 27 -6.46 17.14 -11.41
N ASP A 28 -5.57 17.32 -12.38
CA ASP A 28 -4.11 17.49 -12.28
C ASP A 28 -3.57 18.54 -11.29
N GLY A 29 -4.40 19.45 -10.76
CA GLY A 29 -4.00 20.45 -9.78
C GLY A 29 -3.99 20.00 -8.32
N ALA A 30 -4.48 18.79 -8.01
CA ALA A 30 -4.87 18.43 -6.65
C ALA A 30 -3.77 17.73 -5.81
N LEU A 31 -2.76 17.13 -6.42
CA LEU A 31 -1.53 16.69 -5.72
C LEU A 31 -0.39 17.53 -6.29
N SER A 32 -0.32 18.81 -5.89
CA SER A 32 0.86 19.62 -6.17
C SER A 32 2.08 18.88 -5.64
N SER A 33 3.18 18.85 -6.41
CA SER A 33 4.46 18.29 -5.99
C SER A 33 4.80 18.69 -4.55
N MET A 34 4.64 17.76 -3.60
CA MET A 34 4.99 17.99 -2.19
C MET A 34 6.43 17.52 -1.98
N SER A 35 7.40 18.39 -2.21
CA SER A 35 8.81 18.10 -1.95
C SER A 35 9.15 18.35 -0.49
N SER A 36 9.78 17.38 0.17
CA SER A 36 10.33 17.54 1.52
C SER A 36 11.81 17.19 1.54
N HIS A 37 12.63 18.12 2.03
CA HIS A 37 14.08 17.93 2.20
C HIS A 37 14.39 17.48 3.63
N TRP A 38 15.12 16.37 3.77
CA TRP A 38 15.63 15.92 5.06
C TRP A 38 17.16 15.77 5.02
N VAL A 39 17.86 16.59 5.79
CA VAL A 39 19.29 16.42 6.07
C VAL A 39 19.44 15.49 7.27
N LEU A 40 19.85 14.24 7.02
CA LEU A 40 20.30 13.35 8.09
C LEU A 40 21.76 13.65 8.41
N LEU A 41 22.03 14.25 9.56
CA LEU A 41 23.39 14.31 10.11
C LEU A 41 23.76 12.91 10.62
N GLY A 42 24.40 12.12 9.76
CA GLY A 42 24.97 10.82 10.14
C GLY A 42 26.16 11.02 11.07
N GLY A 43 26.11 10.39 12.25
CA GLY A 43 27.26 10.25 13.14
C GLY A 43 28.21 9.14 12.64
N GLY A 44 29.49 9.47 12.53
CA GLY A 44 30.60 8.52 12.37
C GLY A 44 31.46 8.75 11.14
N ASP A 45 32.57 9.48 11.34
CA ASP A 45 33.74 9.75 10.50
C ASP A 45 33.89 9.00 9.17
N VAL A 46 33.59 9.68 8.05
CA VAL A 46 34.48 9.93 6.89
C VAL A 46 33.96 11.19 6.20
N ALA A 47 34.82 12.14 5.83
CA ALA A 47 34.46 13.35 5.09
C ALA A 47 33.82 12.99 3.73
N GLY A 48 32.50 12.94 3.70
CA GLY A 48 31.65 12.88 2.51
C GLY A 48 30.48 13.82 2.74
N GLU A 49 30.05 14.54 1.70
CA GLU A 49 28.90 15.44 1.79
C GLU A 49 27.69 14.71 2.37
N PRO A 50 26.90 15.37 3.23
CA PRO A 50 25.71 14.76 3.81
C PRO A 50 24.77 14.35 2.68
N VAL A 51 24.57 13.04 2.55
CA VAL A 51 23.67 12.46 1.55
C VAL A 51 22.23 12.79 1.95
N SER A 52 21.67 13.81 1.30
CA SER A 52 20.26 14.22 1.44
C SER A 52 19.35 13.10 0.95
N LEU A 53 18.31 12.81 1.73
CA LEU A 53 17.18 12.01 1.25
C LEU A 53 15.98 12.93 1.12
N GLU A 54 15.43 12.94 -0.09
CA GLU A 54 14.28 13.76 -0.43
C GLU A 54 13.10 12.86 -0.71
N SER A 55 11.92 13.34 -0.34
CA SER A 55 10.67 12.65 -0.64
C SER A 55 9.73 13.58 -1.38
N GLU A 56 9.08 13.05 -2.40
CA GLU A 56 8.06 13.75 -3.17
C GLU A 56 6.86 12.84 -3.44
N THR A 57 5.66 13.42 -3.55
CA THR A 57 4.47 12.71 -4.04
C THR A 57 4.12 13.25 -5.42
N ILE A 58 4.21 12.40 -6.43
CA ILE A 58 4.05 12.75 -7.84
C ILE A 58 2.78 12.09 -8.38
N PRO A 59 1.85 12.84 -9.01
CA PRO A 59 0.75 12.24 -9.77
C PRO A 59 1.28 11.30 -10.85
N VAL A 60 0.66 10.15 -11.05
CA VAL A 60 1.12 9.18 -12.08
C VAL A 60 1.18 9.81 -13.47
N GLY A 61 0.21 10.68 -13.81
CA GLY A 61 0.20 11.41 -15.07
C GLY A 61 1.40 12.34 -15.30
N ASN A 62 2.07 12.76 -14.22
CA ASN A 62 3.23 13.65 -14.26
C ASN A 62 4.56 12.88 -14.15
N LEU A 63 4.52 11.56 -13.97
CA LEU A 63 5.71 10.74 -13.83
C LEU A 63 6.38 10.53 -15.20
N GLY A 64 7.60 11.06 -15.35
CA GLY A 64 8.38 10.94 -16.58
C GLY A 64 8.85 9.51 -16.87
N ASN A 65 9.14 9.22 -18.14
CA ASN A 65 9.59 7.87 -18.55
C ASN A 65 10.88 7.43 -17.84
N GLY A 66 11.81 8.36 -17.58
CA GLY A 66 13.05 8.03 -16.87
C GLY A 66 12.80 7.54 -15.43
N ASP A 67 11.87 8.18 -14.72
CA ASP A 67 11.48 7.77 -13.37
C ASP A 67 10.74 6.42 -13.38
N ARG A 68 9.86 6.19 -14.36
CA ARG A 68 9.18 4.90 -14.55
C ARG A 68 10.17 3.76 -14.75
N ASP A 69 11.14 3.95 -15.64
CA ASP A 69 12.19 2.97 -15.90
C ASP A 69 13.06 2.73 -14.65
N GLU A 70 13.39 3.77 -13.90
CA GLU A 70 14.18 3.64 -12.68
C GLU A 70 13.41 2.95 -11.56
N MET A 71 12.13 3.26 -11.39
CA MET A 71 11.24 2.57 -10.46
C MET A 71 11.12 1.09 -10.81
N PHE A 72 10.94 0.73 -12.09
CA PHE A 72 10.92 -0.67 -12.51
C PHE A 72 12.25 -1.37 -12.24
N ARG A 73 13.38 -0.75 -12.62
CA ARG A 73 14.72 -1.29 -12.31
C ARG A 73 14.94 -1.50 -10.81
N LEU A 74 14.42 -0.59 -9.98
CA LEU A 74 14.45 -0.76 -8.53
C LEU A 74 13.57 -1.94 -8.10
N TYR A 75 12.36 -2.05 -8.64
CA TYR A 75 11.37 -3.09 -8.32
C TYR A 75 11.85 -4.50 -8.67
N GLU A 76 12.36 -4.71 -9.88
CA GLU A 76 12.77 -6.04 -10.37
C GLU A 76 13.95 -6.64 -9.59
N ARG A 77 14.71 -5.82 -8.84
CA ARG A 77 15.75 -6.31 -7.92
C ARG A 77 15.18 -7.05 -6.72
N TYR A 78 13.95 -6.75 -6.32
CA TYR A 78 13.31 -7.32 -5.13
C TYR A 78 12.18 -8.28 -5.47
N TYR A 79 11.58 -8.16 -6.64
CA TYR A 79 10.41 -8.93 -7.06
C TYR A 79 10.69 -9.83 -8.26
N GLU A 80 10.05 -10.99 -8.26
CA GLU A 80 9.98 -11.99 -9.32
C GLU A 80 8.57 -12.06 -9.91
N ALA A 81 8.41 -12.78 -11.03
CA ALA A 81 7.13 -12.91 -11.75
C ALA A 81 6.54 -11.57 -12.21
N THR A 82 7.40 -10.63 -12.59
CA THR A 82 7.04 -9.30 -13.10
C THR A 82 7.81 -8.96 -14.39
N ASP A 83 7.28 -8.02 -15.14
CA ASP A 83 7.87 -7.45 -16.35
C ASP A 83 7.47 -5.96 -16.47
N GLN A 84 8.15 -5.20 -17.33
CA GLN A 84 7.86 -3.77 -17.51
C GLN A 84 6.40 -3.52 -17.87
N GLY A 85 5.82 -4.33 -18.76
CA GLY A 85 4.44 -4.13 -19.22
C GLY A 85 3.43 -4.35 -18.09
N ARG A 86 3.68 -5.32 -17.20
CA ARG A 86 2.88 -5.54 -15.99
C ARG A 86 3.01 -4.38 -15.01
N PHE A 87 4.23 -3.92 -14.77
CA PHE A 87 4.50 -2.78 -13.89
C PHE A 87 3.77 -1.52 -14.38
N GLU A 88 3.87 -1.19 -15.67
CA GLU A 88 3.18 -0.03 -16.24
C GLU A 88 1.65 -0.16 -16.16
N ARG A 89 1.10 -1.36 -16.39
CA ARG A 89 -0.34 -1.60 -16.22
C ARG A 89 -0.77 -1.38 -14.77
N ASP A 90 -0.05 -1.94 -13.80
CA ASP A 90 -0.37 -1.72 -12.38
C ASP A 90 -0.27 -0.24 -12.02
N LEU A 91 0.79 0.43 -12.45
CA LEU A 91 1.04 1.85 -12.21
C LEU A 91 -0.05 2.74 -12.81
N SER A 92 -0.58 2.39 -13.99
CA SER A 92 -1.64 3.16 -14.66
C SER A 92 -2.96 3.20 -13.88
N GLU A 93 -3.19 2.24 -12.96
CA GLU A 93 -4.36 2.20 -12.09
C GLU A 93 -4.18 3.05 -10.81
N LYS A 94 -3.00 3.66 -10.63
CA LYS A 94 -2.64 4.42 -9.43
C LYS A 94 -2.83 5.91 -9.66
N ASN A 95 -3.15 6.64 -8.59
CA ASN A 95 -3.31 8.08 -8.65
C ASN A 95 -1.95 8.80 -8.54
N ALA A 96 -1.07 8.32 -7.66
CA ALA A 96 0.21 8.96 -7.37
C ALA A 96 1.27 7.95 -6.94
N VAL A 97 2.51 8.43 -6.88
CA VAL A 97 3.67 7.71 -6.38
C VAL A 97 4.36 8.58 -5.34
N VAL A 98 4.61 8.03 -4.16
CA VAL A 98 5.58 8.59 -3.21
C VAL A 98 6.95 8.12 -3.65
N VAL A 99 7.86 9.03 -4.00
CA VAL A 99 9.23 8.75 -4.46
C VAL A 99 10.22 9.22 -3.41
N ILE A 100 11.24 8.40 -3.14
CA ILE A 100 12.38 8.73 -2.28
C ILE A 100 13.62 8.81 -3.16
N ARG A 101 14.24 9.99 -3.18
CA ARG A 101 15.46 10.25 -3.93
C ARG A 101 16.66 10.37 -3.02
N ARG A 102 17.79 9.88 -3.53
CA ARG A 102 19.12 10.15 -3.01
C ARG A 102 19.87 10.88 -4.12
N ASN A 103 20.02 12.20 -3.99
CA ASN A 103 20.39 13.07 -5.11
C ASN A 103 19.37 12.90 -6.26
N SER A 104 19.81 12.47 -7.45
CA SER A 104 18.93 12.17 -8.58
C SER A 104 18.25 10.80 -8.50
N ASP A 105 18.87 9.85 -7.81
CA ASP A 105 18.53 8.43 -7.94
C ASP A 105 17.30 8.07 -7.09
N ILE A 106 16.35 7.35 -7.67
CA ILE A 106 15.22 6.75 -6.97
C ILE A 106 15.72 5.57 -6.14
N VAL A 107 15.70 5.75 -4.82
CA VAL A 107 16.09 4.71 -3.85
C VAL A 107 14.90 4.10 -3.13
N GLY A 108 13.69 4.60 -3.38
CA GLY A 108 12.46 4.01 -2.86
C GLY A 108 11.23 4.62 -3.52
N PHE A 109 10.14 3.87 -3.56
CA PHE A 109 8.84 4.38 -3.93
C PHE A 109 7.70 3.59 -3.27
N SER A 110 6.51 4.18 -3.25
CA SER A 110 5.25 3.49 -2.95
C SER A 110 4.15 4.05 -3.83
N THR A 111 3.48 3.19 -4.58
CA THR A 111 2.34 3.58 -5.41
C THR A 111 1.06 3.70 -4.58
N LEU A 112 0.24 4.70 -4.90
CA LEU A 112 -0.96 5.07 -4.15
C LEU A 112 -2.17 5.13 -5.09
N ALA A 113 -3.23 4.41 -4.73
CA ALA A 113 -4.56 4.63 -5.29
C ALA A 113 -5.55 5.04 -4.20
N VAL A 114 -6.53 5.86 -4.56
CA VAL A 114 -7.64 6.30 -3.72
C VAL A 114 -8.92 5.77 -4.34
N GLY A 115 -9.69 5.02 -3.57
CA GLY A 115 -11.00 4.56 -3.98
C GLY A 115 -12.05 4.79 -2.90
N SER A 116 -13.30 4.62 -3.26
CA SER A 116 -14.41 4.62 -2.32
C SER A 116 -15.44 3.54 -2.66
N LEU A 117 -16.21 3.14 -1.65
CA LEU A 117 -17.37 2.27 -1.77
C LEU A 117 -18.39 2.62 -0.67
N ILE A 118 -19.59 2.10 -0.81
CA ILE A 118 -20.62 2.16 0.22
C ILE A 118 -20.59 0.85 1.01
N VAL A 119 -20.41 0.93 2.33
CA VAL A 119 -20.48 -0.21 3.27
C VAL A 119 -21.59 0.08 4.27
N ASP A 120 -22.60 -0.77 4.33
CA ASP A 120 -23.76 -0.61 5.22
C ASP A 120 -24.43 0.77 5.17
N GLY A 121 -24.44 1.40 3.98
CA GLY A 121 -25.02 2.72 3.75
C GLY A 121 -24.08 3.90 4.05
N GLU A 122 -22.85 3.65 4.53
CA GLU A 122 -21.83 4.66 4.77
C GLU A 122 -20.81 4.70 3.62
N THR A 123 -20.43 5.91 3.18
CA THR A 123 -19.29 6.09 2.28
C THR A 123 -17.99 5.81 3.03
N VAL A 124 -17.21 4.87 2.52
CA VAL A 124 -15.88 4.54 3.02
C VAL A 124 -14.85 4.85 1.93
N HIS A 125 -13.85 5.67 2.28
CA HIS A 125 -12.68 5.91 1.43
C HIS A 125 -11.53 5.00 1.84
N TYR A 126 -10.72 4.57 0.88
CA TYR A 126 -9.52 3.81 1.16
C TYR A 126 -8.34 4.25 0.31
N LEU A 127 -7.18 4.24 0.93
CA LEU A 127 -5.87 4.29 0.29
C LEU A 127 -5.39 2.87 0.08
N PHE A 128 -5.09 2.55 -1.16
CA PHE A 128 -4.40 1.34 -1.54
C PHE A 128 -2.92 1.62 -1.78
N SER A 129 -2.05 0.95 -1.00
CA SER A 129 -0.61 0.89 -1.30
C SER A 129 -0.39 -0.29 -2.25
N GLY A 130 0.03 -0.01 -3.48
CA GLY A 130 0.45 -1.04 -4.43
C GLY A 130 1.93 -1.35 -4.29
N ASP A 131 2.62 -1.47 -5.42
CA ASP A 131 4.08 -1.69 -5.47
C ASP A 131 4.82 -0.68 -4.57
N THR A 132 5.59 -1.23 -3.64
CA THR A 132 6.28 -0.48 -2.59
C THR A 132 7.65 -1.06 -2.36
N VAL A 133 8.69 -0.26 -2.57
CA VAL A 133 10.09 -0.67 -2.51
C VAL A 133 10.92 0.38 -1.81
N LEU A 134 11.85 -0.05 -0.97
CA LEU A 134 12.94 0.77 -0.48
C LEU A 134 14.23 -0.04 -0.68
N ASP A 135 15.26 0.61 -1.21
CA ASP A 135 16.57 -0.02 -1.39
C ASP A 135 17.08 -0.60 -0.05
N ALA A 136 17.64 -1.80 -0.12
CA ALA A 136 18.08 -2.57 1.04
C ALA A 136 19.12 -1.84 1.90
N SER A 137 19.93 -0.95 1.29
CA SER A 137 20.86 -0.09 2.02
C SER A 137 20.18 0.90 2.96
N ARG A 138 18.87 1.10 2.82
CA ARG A 138 18.04 2.00 3.62
C ARG A 138 16.98 1.27 4.45
N TRP A 139 17.00 -0.06 4.50
CA TRP A 139 16.06 -0.79 5.36
C TRP A 139 16.22 -0.41 6.83
N GLY A 140 15.09 -0.10 7.47
CA GLY A 140 15.06 0.45 8.82
C GLY A 140 15.00 1.97 8.87
N ASP A 141 15.32 2.66 7.77
CA ASP A 141 15.05 4.09 7.65
C ASP A 141 13.53 4.31 7.49
N PRO A 142 12.90 5.12 8.35
CA PRO A 142 11.48 5.38 8.24
C PRO A 142 11.12 6.46 7.21
N VAL A 143 12.04 6.90 6.34
CA VAL A 143 11.83 7.92 5.31
C VAL A 143 10.63 7.64 4.40
N LEU A 144 10.54 6.43 3.84
CA LEU A 144 9.42 6.06 2.97
C LEU A 144 8.10 6.04 3.74
N LEU A 145 8.13 5.56 4.99
CA LEU A 145 6.94 5.53 5.84
C LEU A 145 6.47 6.95 6.23
N ARG A 146 7.39 7.87 6.56
CA ARG A 146 7.04 9.28 6.81
C ARG A 146 6.36 9.89 5.60
N ALA A 147 6.98 9.75 4.44
CA ALA A 147 6.46 10.28 3.19
C ALA A 147 5.08 9.69 2.85
N TRP A 148 4.90 8.38 3.05
CA TRP A 148 3.61 7.71 2.88
C TRP A 148 2.53 8.23 3.85
N PHE A 149 2.84 8.35 5.15
CA PHE A 149 1.88 8.89 6.12
C PHE A 149 1.51 10.34 5.81
N ARG A 150 2.47 11.16 5.34
CA ARG A 150 2.20 12.53 4.90
C ARG A 150 1.29 12.55 3.68
N ALA A 151 1.55 11.73 2.66
CA ALA A 151 0.66 11.57 1.52
C ALA A 151 -0.76 11.14 1.95
N ALA A 152 -0.85 10.21 2.90
CA ALA A 152 -2.14 9.78 3.46
C ALA A 152 -2.88 10.92 4.19
N GLY A 153 -2.15 11.75 4.94
CA GLY A 153 -2.70 12.96 5.57
C GLY A 153 -3.25 13.95 4.55
N ALA A 154 -2.52 14.19 3.47
CA ALA A 154 -2.95 15.06 2.38
C ALA A 154 -4.20 14.54 1.66
N VAL A 155 -4.38 13.21 1.57
CA VAL A 155 -5.63 12.62 1.08
C VAL A 155 -6.76 12.80 2.11
N LYS A 156 -6.50 12.56 3.40
CA LYS A 156 -7.50 12.76 4.46
C LYS A 156 -8.00 14.21 4.51
N ALA A 157 -7.14 15.20 4.29
CA ALA A 157 -7.53 16.61 4.28
C ALA A 157 -8.67 16.88 3.27
N LYS A 158 -8.65 16.17 2.14
CA LYS A 158 -9.61 16.33 1.04
C LYS A 158 -10.85 15.46 1.19
N VAL A 159 -10.69 14.29 1.79
CA VAL A 159 -11.81 13.44 2.21
C VAL A 159 -12.65 14.13 3.30
N GLY A 160 -12.05 15.04 4.07
CA GLY A 160 -12.73 15.79 5.11
C GLY A 160 -13.07 14.88 6.30
N GLU A 161 -14.30 14.94 6.79
CA GLU A 161 -14.74 14.20 7.98
C GLU A 161 -15.01 12.71 7.70
N GLU A 162 -15.18 12.30 6.43
CA GLU A 162 -15.48 10.91 6.07
C GLU A 162 -14.34 9.95 6.40
N ARG A 163 -14.66 8.67 6.60
CA ARG A 163 -13.67 7.67 7.06
C ARG A 163 -12.69 7.33 5.94
N LEU A 164 -11.39 7.32 6.28
CA LEU A 164 -10.32 6.93 5.39
C LEU A 164 -9.57 5.72 5.97
N PHE A 165 -9.41 4.67 5.19
CA PHE A 165 -8.69 3.46 5.60
C PHE A 165 -7.44 3.25 4.77
N TRP A 166 -6.42 2.66 5.36
CA TRP A 166 -5.35 2.00 4.62
C TRP A 166 -5.78 0.58 4.32
N PHE A 167 -6.05 0.28 3.05
CA PHE A 167 -6.21 -1.07 2.54
C PHE A 167 -4.90 -1.50 1.88
N SER A 168 -4.34 -2.63 2.30
CA SER A 168 -3.03 -3.08 1.81
C SER A 168 -3.04 -4.59 1.64
N ILE A 169 -2.45 -5.08 0.55
CA ILE A 169 -2.22 -6.50 0.32
C ILE A 169 -0.75 -6.77 0.61
N MET A 170 -0.49 -7.63 1.59
CA MET A 170 0.83 -7.77 2.19
C MET A 170 1.43 -9.13 1.84
N MET A 171 2.53 -9.07 1.10
CA MET A 171 3.29 -10.23 0.65
C MET A 171 4.40 -10.67 1.62
N GLY A 172 4.73 -9.84 2.61
CA GLY A 172 5.88 -10.08 3.46
C GLY A 172 5.72 -9.52 4.87
N HIS A 173 6.39 -10.18 5.82
CA HIS A 173 6.34 -9.85 7.24
C HIS A 173 6.86 -8.44 7.56
N ARG A 174 7.82 -7.91 6.77
CA ARG A 174 8.37 -6.56 6.99
C ARG A 174 7.29 -5.50 6.82
N THR A 175 6.50 -5.59 5.74
CA THR A 175 5.36 -4.70 5.48
C THR A 175 4.26 -4.93 6.50
N PHE A 176 3.95 -6.19 6.84
CA PHE A 176 2.97 -6.51 7.88
C PHE A 176 3.26 -5.83 9.22
N ARG A 177 4.53 -5.74 9.61
CA ARG A 177 4.95 -5.10 10.87
C ARG A 177 4.67 -3.59 10.92
N ILE A 178 4.37 -2.93 9.81
CA ILE A 178 3.92 -1.53 9.82
C ILE A 178 2.62 -1.40 10.62
N LEU A 179 1.67 -2.31 10.45
CA LEU A 179 0.37 -2.27 11.15
C LEU A 179 0.53 -2.21 12.68
N PRO A 180 1.15 -3.20 13.36
CA PRO A 180 1.31 -3.16 14.80
C PRO A 180 2.28 -2.06 15.27
N ASN A 181 3.15 -1.52 14.42
CA ASN A 181 4.05 -0.43 14.80
C ASN A 181 3.38 0.94 14.77
N PHE A 182 2.37 1.14 13.90
CA PHE A 182 1.78 2.46 13.65
C PHE A 182 0.29 2.56 13.94
N PHE A 183 -0.43 1.44 14.09
CA PHE A 183 -1.85 1.41 14.36
C PHE A 183 -2.15 0.66 15.66
N ARG A 184 -3.18 1.11 16.38
CA ARG A 184 -3.70 0.44 17.59
C ARG A 184 -4.68 -0.67 17.20
N GLU A 185 -5.45 -0.44 16.15
CA GLU A 185 -6.51 -1.30 15.64
C GLU A 185 -6.34 -1.48 14.14
N PHE A 186 -6.36 -2.74 13.71
CA PHE A 186 -6.21 -3.16 12.33
C PHE A 186 -6.73 -4.60 12.18
N VAL A 187 -6.99 -5.02 10.96
CA VAL A 187 -7.30 -6.41 10.61
C VAL A 187 -6.29 -6.95 9.59
N PRO A 188 -5.91 -8.24 9.68
CA PRO A 188 -6.31 -9.19 10.72
C PRO A 188 -5.73 -8.82 12.10
N ALA A 189 -6.57 -8.96 13.14
CA ALA A 189 -6.22 -8.60 14.51
C ALA A 189 -5.31 -9.68 15.11
N ILE A 190 -4.17 -9.26 15.64
CA ILE A 190 -3.17 -10.18 16.22
C ILE A 190 -3.43 -10.54 17.68
N ASP A 191 -4.29 -9.77 18.36
CA ASP A 191 -4.56 -9.88 19.79
C ASP A 191 -5.90 -10.58 20.08
N GLY A 192 -6.56 -11.10 19.05
CA GLY A 192 -7.83 -11.82 19.16
C GLY A 192 -9.03 -10.93 19.49
N LYS A 193 -8.85 -9.61 19.58
CA LYS A 193 -9.97 -8.69 19.82
C LYS A 193 -10.94 -8.71 18.66
N ASP A 194 -12.23 -8.53 18.97
CA ASP A 194 -13.22 -8.39 17.92
C ASP A 194 -13.00 -7.09 17.13
N ARG A 195 -13.04 -7.22 15.82
CA ARG A 195 -12.82 -6.19 14.79
C ARG A 195 -13.72 -6.49 13.60
N SER A 196 -14.95 -6.93 13.90
CA SER A 196 -15.95 -7.38 12.93
C SER A 196 -16.28 -6.28 11.92
N ASP A 197 -16.35 -5.03 12.38
CA ASP A 197 -16.48 -3.82 11.57
C ASP A 197 -15.34 -3.64 10.56
N LEU A 198 -14.08 -3.70 11.01
CA LEU A 198 -12.92 -3.55 10.12
C LEU A 198 -12.81 -4.74 9.16
N ARG A 199 -13.13 -5.97 9.62
CA ARG A 199 -13.16 -7.16 8.76
C ARG A 199 -14.22 -7.04 7.67
N LEU A 200 -15.40 -6.51 7.98
CA LEU A 200 -16.45 -6.26 7.00
C LEU A 200 -15.96 -5.31 5.92
N ILE A 201 -15.41 -4.15 6.30
CA ILE A 201 -14.89 -3.15 5.36
C ILE A 201 -13.77 -3.75 4.49
N ARG A 202 -12.81 -4.46 5.11
CA ARG A 202 -11.71 -5.14 4.41
C ARG A 202 -12.26 -6.13 3.39
N ASN A 203 -13.26 -6.92 3.77
CA ASN A 203 -13.85 -7.93 2.89
C ASN A 203 -14.60 -7.27 1.71
N GLN A 204 -15.33 -6.18 1.94
CA GLN A 204 -16.02 -5.47 0.86
C GLN A 204 -15.04 -4.85 -0.15
N ILE A 205 -13.98 -4.19 0.34
CA ILE A 205 -12.93 -3.65 -0.54
C ILE A 205 -12.25 -4.78 -1.34
N ALA A 206 -11.85 -5.85 -0.65
CA ALA A 206 -11.11 -6.95 -1.28
C ALA A 206 -11.98 -7.73 -2.28
N ALA A 207 -13.26 -7.99 -1.96
CA ALA A 207 -14.19 -8.63 -2.88
C ALA A 207 -14.44 -7.78 -4.13
N ALA A 208 -14.58 -6.46 -3.97
CA ALA A 208 -14.80 -5.57 -5.10
C ALA A 208 -13.57 -5.45 -6.03
N ARG A 209 -12.36 -5.54 -5.47
CA ARG A 209 -11.09 -5.44 -6.24
C ARG A 209 -10.63 -6.77 -6.83
N TYR A 210 -10.78 -7.87 -6.10
CA TYR A 210 -10.16 -9.15 -6.44
C TYR A 210 -11.16 -10.27 -6.70
N GLY A 211 -12.46 -10.03 -6.45
CA GLY A 211 -13.54 -10.94 -6.77
C GLY A 211 -13.26 -12.37 -6.32
N ARG A 212 -13.25 -13.31 -7.28
CA ARG A 212 -13.04 -14.73 -7.05
C ARG A 212 -11.68 -15.11 -6.44
N PHE A 213 -10.68 -14.22 -6.52
CA PHE A 213 -9.34 -14.50 -5.99
C PHE A 213 -9.25 -14.27 -4.47
N PHE A 214 -10.21 -13.55 -3.89
CA PHE A 214 -10.24 -13.25 -2.47
C PHE A 214 -11.10 -14.25 -1.70
N ASP A 215 -10.53 -14.84 -0.65
CA ASP A 215 -11.27 -15.62 0.33
C ASP A 215 -11.54 -14.78 1.59
N ALA A 216 -12.82 -14.47 1.81
CA ALA A 216 -13.28 -13.67 2.94
C ALA A 216 -13.02 -14.33 4.31
N THR A 217 -12.89 -15.66 4.34
CA THR A 217 -12.68 -16.42 5.58
C THR A 217 -11.24 -16.30 6.07
N SER A 218 -10.27 -16.65 5.22
CA SER A 218 -8.85 -16.51 5.53
C SER A 218 -8.35 -15.06 5.43
N GLY A 219 -8.99 -14.24 4.60
CA GLY A 219 -8.50 -12.92 4.25
C GLY A 219 -7.35 -12.93 3.23
N LEU A 220 -7.12 -14.06 2.56
CA LEU A 220 -6.06 -14.24 1.58
C LEU A 220 -6.56 -13.94 0.16
N ILE A 221 -5.63 -13.49 -0.67
CA ILE A 221 -5.81 -13.31 -2.10
C ILE A 221 -4.84 -14.26 -2.81
N ASP A 222 -5.39 -15.27 -3.49
CA ASP A 222 -4.61 -16.23 -4.28
C ASP A 222 -4.97 -16.06 -5.76
N PHE A 223 -4.06 -15.47 -6.54
CA PHE A 223 -4.22 -15.28 -7.98
C PHE A 223 -4.04 -16.58 -8.79
N GLY A 224 -3.68 -17.68 -8.14
CA GLY A 224 -3.26 -18.94 -8.76
C GLY A 224 -1.83 -18.84 -9.28
N GLN A 225 -1.65 -18.09 -10.37
CA GLN A 225 -0.32 -17.72 -10.86
C GLN A 225 0.12 -16.42 -10.20
N SER A 226 1.34 -16.40 -9.64
CA SER A 226 1.91 -15.18 -9.06
C SER A 226 1.89 -14.03 -10.08
N GLN A 227 1.45 -12.86 -9.61
CA GLN A 227 1.43 -11.61 -10.37
C GLN A 227 2.58 -10.67 -9.95
N GLY A 228 3.59 -11.22 -9.28
CA GLY A 228 4.61 -10.49 -8.53
C GLY A 228 4.81 -11.17 -7.18
N HIS A 229 6.03 -11.40 -6.74
CA HIS A 229 6.34 -11.80 -5.36
C HIS A 229 7.80 -11.49 -5.01
N LEU A 230 8.11 -11.36 -3.71
CA LEU A 230 9.48 -11.14 -3.28
C LEU A 230 10.38 -12.31 -3.71
N ARG A 231 11.56 -11.98 -4.26
CA ARG A 231 12.59 -12.99 -4.51
C ARG A 231 12.96 -13.71 -3.21
N ARG A 232 13.35 -14.97 -3.32
CA ARG A 232 13.53 -15.88 -2.19
C ARG A 232 14.50 -15.36 -1.12
N GLU A 233 15.58 -14.72 -1.54
CA GLU A 233 16.59 -14.11 -0.67
C GLU A 233 16.03 -12.97 0.20
N TRP A 234 14.97 -12.30 -0.28
CA TRP A 234 14.30 -11.22 0.45
C TRP A 234 13.07 -11.71 1.21
N ALA A 235 12.49 -12.84 0.82
CA ALA A 235 11.23 -13.36 1.35
C ALA A 235 11.36 -14.07 2.72
N SER A 236 12.57 -14.45 3.15
CA SER A 236 12.76 -15.28 4.35
C SER A 236 12.07 -14.71 5.61
N VAL A 237 11.18 -15.49 6.21
CA VAL A 237 10.41 -15.11 7.42
C VAL A 237 10.68 -16.02 8.59
N GLU A 238 11.08 -17.27 8.37
CA GLU A 238 11.11 -18.36 9.35
C GLU A 238 12.00 -18.00 10.54
N LYS A 239 13.25 -17.63 10.29
CA LYS A 239 14.19 -17.17 11.34
C LYS A 239 13.69 -15.92 12.09
N THR A 240 12.96 -15.04 11.40
CA THR A 240 12.40 -13.83 12.04
C THR A 240 11.21 -14.18 12.91
N ALA A 241 10.36 -15.12 12.46
CA ALA A 241 9.20 -15.60 13.18
C ALA A 241 9.55 -16.26 14.53
N GLU A 242 10.70 -16.95 14.62
CA GLU A 242 11.22 -17.52 15.88
C GLU A 242 11.35 -16.48 17.01
N ARG A 243 11.61 -15.21 16.67
CA ARG A 243 11.94 -14.15 17.63
C ARG A 243 11.00 -12.95 17.60
N ASN A 244 10.08 -12.91 16.63
CA ASN A 244 9.17 -11.78 16.43
C ASN A 244 7.73 -12.27 16.24
N ARG A 245 6.89 -11.99 17.24
CA ARG A 245 5.49 -12.42 17.26
C ARG A 245 4.66 -11.93 16.06
N PHE A 246 5.00 -10.79 15.47
CA PHE A 246 4.26 -10.25 14.32
C PHE A 246 4.65 -10.98 13.03
N ALA A 247 5.93 -11.35 12.88
CA ALA A 247 6.37 -12.19 11.78
C ALA A 247 5.81 -13.62 11.92
N ALA A 248 5.75 -14.16 13.13
CA ALA A 248 5.11 -15.45 13.40
C ALA A 248 3.62 -15.43 13.05
N PHE A 249 2.91 -14.37 13.44
CA PHE A 249 1.51 -14.19 13.05
C PHE A 249 1.35 -14.14 11.54
N PHE A 250 2.15 -13.34 10.83
CA PHE A 250 2.08 -13.25 9.37
C PHE A 250 2.29 -14.61 8.70
N LEU A 251 3.31 -15.36 9.12
CA LEU A 251 3.59 -16.69 8.58
C LEU A 251 2.43 -17.68 8.84
N SER A 252 1.82 -17.61 10.02
CA SER A 252 0.65 -18.44 10.36
C SER A 252 -0.58 -18.06 9.53
N ALA A 253 -0.83 -16.76 9.35
CA ALA A 253 -1.96 -16.25 8.59
C ALA A 253 -1.81 -16.48 7.08
N ASN A 254 -0.59 -16.48 6.56
CA ASN A 254 -0.29 -16.69 5.16
C ASN A 254 0.91 -17.64 4.98
N PRO A 255 0.71 -18.96 5.11
CA PRO A 255 1.78 -19.94 4.89
C PRO A 255 2.17 -20.06 3.40
N ALA A 256 1.36 -19.52 2.49
CA ALA A 256 1.56 -19.59 1.05
C ALA A 256 2.21 -18.32 0.45
N TYR A 257 2.70 -17.39 1.30
CA TYR A 257 3.25 -16.10 0.88
C TYR A 257 4.35 -16.22 -0.19
N TYR A 258 5.17 -17.27 -0.12
CA TYR A 258 6.26 -17.55 -1.06
C TYR A 258 5.78 -17.86 -2.50
N ARG A 259 4.49 -18.20 -2.69
CA ARG A 259 3.89 -18.40 -4.02
C ARG A 259 3.29 -17.11 -4.60
N GLY A 260 3.38 -16.00 -3.87
CA GLY A 260 2.71 -14.75 -4.20
C GLY A 260 1.25 -14.66 -3.74
N VAL A 261 0.84 -15.49 -2.77
CA VAL A 261 -0.43 -15.30 -2.06
C VAL A 261 -0.29 -14.11 -1.12
N GLU A 262 -1.30 -13.26 -1.08
CA GLU A 262 -1.24 -12.00 -0.34
C GLU A 262 -2.26 -11.94 0.79
N LEU A 263 -1.89 -11.27 1.89
CA LEU A 263 -2.78 -11.07 3.03
C LEU A 263 -3.45 -9.69 2.93
N ALA A 264 -4.78 -9.67 2.81
CA ALA A 264 -5.54 -8.43 2.77
C ALA A 264 -5.70 -7.85 4.19
N CYS A 265 -5.13 -6.66 4.38
CA CYS A 265 -5.08 -5.94 5.64
C CYS A 265 -5.82 -4.60 5.55
N LEU A 266 -6.33 -4.14 6.69
CA LEU A 266 -7.02 -2.84 6.80
C LEU A 266 -6.73 -2.16 8.14
N ALA A 267 -6.52 -0.85 8.13
CA ALA A 267 -6.48 -0.01 9.33
C ALA A 267 -7.09 1.36 9.05
N GLU A 268 -7.80 1.95 10.01
CA GLU A 268 -8.37 3.30 9.83
C GLU A 268 -7.30 4.38 10.07
N PHE A 269 -7.22 5.37 9.16
CA PHE A 269 -6.47 6.61 9.37
C PHE A 269 -7.27 7.56 10.28
N ASN A 270 -7.18 7.29 11.57
CA ASN A 270 -7.78 8.07 12.64
C ASN A 270 -6.68 8.47 13.64
N SER A 271 -6.69 9.70 14.13
CA SER A 271 -5.68 10.19 15.09
C SER A 271 -5.65 9.34 16.38
N ALA A 272 -6.80 8.85 16.84
CA ALA A 272 -6.88 7.93 17.98
C ALA A 272 -6.34 6.54 17.65
N ASN A 273 -6.36 6.12 16.39
CA ASN A 273 -5.82 4.84 15.94
C ASN A 273 -4.29 4.90 15.68
N LEU A 274 -3.78 6.05 15.24
CA LEU A 274 -2.37 6.23 14.88
C LEU A 274 -1.44 6.39 16.10
N LYS A 275 -0.35 5.63 16.13
CA LYS A 275 0.72 5.75 17.13
C LYS A 275 1.65 6.93 16.79
N ARG A 276 2.33 7.46 17.82
CA ARG A 276 3.04 8.76 17.81
C ARG A 276 3.73 9.11 16.49
N TYR A 277 4.61 8.24 15.99
CA TYR A 277 5.40 8.55 14.80
C TYR A 277 4.57 8.66 13.51
N GLY A 278 3.63 7.72 13.29
CA GLY A 278 2.73 7.77 12.15
C GLY A 278 1.76 8.96 12.26
N ALA A 279 1.32 9.28 13.49
CA ALA A 279 0.45 10.42 13.76
C ALA A 279 1.09 11.77 13.41
N THR A 280 2.40 11.94 13.66
CA THR A 280 3.11 13.19 13.34
C THR A 280 3.14 13.45 11.83
N SER A 281 3.68 12.53 11.02
CA SER A 281 3.75 12.74 9.57
C SER A 281 2.36 12.80 8.91
N PHE A 282 1.38 12.06 9.44
CA PHE A 282 0.00 12.17 8.99
C PHE A 282 -0.59 13.55 9.27
N ALA A 283 -0.35 14.13 10.45
CA ALA A 283 -0.82 15.46 10.81
C ALA A 283 -0.15 16.58 9.98
N GLU A 284 1.13 16.42 9.62
CA GLU A 284 1.82 17.31 8.66
C GLU A 284 1.08 17.32 7.33
N GLY A 285 0.83 16.14 6.76
CA GLY A 285 0.10 16.02 5.49
C GLY A 285 -1.33 16.54 5.55
N LEU A 286 -2.01 16.31 6.68
CA LEU A 286 -3.36 16.83 6.91
C LEU A 286 -3.38 18.37 6.92
N SER A 287 -2.30 19.01 7.39
CA SER A 287 -2.19 20.46 7.44
C SER A 287 -1.84 21.05 6.07
N ASP A 288 -0.94 20.39 5.35
CA ASP A 288 -0.52 20.85 4.02
C ASP A 288 -1.59 20.66 2.93
N GLY A 289 -2.51 19.71 3.13
CA GLY A 289 -3.59 19.41 2.19
C GLY A 289 -4.87 20.25 2.37
N ARG A 290 -4.88 21.17 3.34
CA ARG A 290 -6.00 22.10 3.62
C ARG A 290 -5.88 23.40 2.84
#